data_AF-A0A9E4IZW6-F1
#
_entry.id   AF-A0A9E4IZW6-F1
#
_cell.length_a   1.000
_cell.length_b   1.000
_cell.length_c   1.000
_cell.angle_alpha   90.00
_cell.angle_beta   90.00
_cell.angle_gamma   90.00
#
_symmetry.space_group_name_H-M   'P 1'
#
loop_
_entity.id
_entity.type
_entity.pdbx_description
1 polymer ?
#
loop_
_entity_poly.entity_id
_entity_poly.type
_entity_poly.pdbx_seq_one_letter_code
_entity_poly.pdbx_strand_id
1 'polypeptide(L)'
;MTKRPPICTALAFALLSRQNFQRPALRAECRPEGRRTQFLAFVLLLAVALASATWAQPNRPIYPVYEGYVLNEDGTAVLVFGYYNHNSVAVEIPAGEANGFDPGPANRGQPTVFEPGRQRNVCLIVLPENYEGNLAWTLSWAGQEQTTTERGGVDPLYLIENISLAYHRAKQIDTTTTERGVCVAPPPSPTGSEP
;
A
#
# COMPACT_ATOMS: atom_id res chain seq x y z
N MET A 1 43.42 37.40 -28.73
CA MET A 1 42.07 36.95 -28.30
C MET A 1 41.14 38.14 -28.37
N THR A 2 40.27 38.17 -29.38
CA THR A 2 39.43 39.31 -29.76
C THR A 2 38.18 39.41 -28.87
N LYS A 3 38.11 40.45 -28.03
CA LYS A 3 36.88 40.86 -27.33
C LYS A 3 35.97 41.57 -28.34
N ARG A 4 34.76 41.03 -28.57
CA ARG A 4 33.71 41.71 -29.34
C ARG A 4 33.06 42.81 -28.46
N PRO A 5 32.79 44.01 -28.98
CA PRO A 5 32.04 45.04 -28.25
C PRO A 5 30.52 44.82 -28.39
N PRO A 6 29.70 45.33 -27.46
CA PRO A 6 28.25 45.29 -27.59
C PRO A 6 27.77 46.31 -28.64
N ILE A 7 26.76 45.91 -29.40
CA ILE A 7 26.12 46.72 -30.44
C ILE A 7 25.10 47.65 -29.76
N CYS A 8 25.39 48.95 -29.74
CA CYS A 8 24.42 50.00 -29.43
C CYS A 8 23.83 50.55 -30.73
N THR A 9 22.57 50.23 -31.01
CA THR A 9 21.84 50.78 -32.15
C THR A 9 21.35 52.19 -31.80
N ALA A 10 22.06 53.22 -32.26
CA ALA A 10 21.59 54.60 -32.20
C ALA A 10 20.98 54.97 -33.56
N LEU A 11 19.64 55.06 -33.61
CA LEU A 11 18.93 55.64 -34.76
C LEU A 11 18.95 57.16 -34.61
N ALA A 12 19.81 57.82 -35.40
CA ALA A 12 19.82 59.26 -35.56
C ALA A 12 18.87 59.67 -36.70
N PHE A 13 17.78 60.35 -36.37
CA PHE A 13 17.01 61.13 -37.33
C PHE A 13 17.40 62.61 -37.17
N ALA A 14 18.05 63.16 -38.19
CA ALA A 14 18.34 64.58 -38.30
C ALA A 14 17.17 65.28 -38.98
N LEU A 15 16.55 66.24 -38.32
CA LEU A 15 15.72 67.27 -38.94
C LEU A 15 16.01 68.63 -38.28
N LEU A 16 16.01 69.66 -39.12
CA LEU A 16 16.54 70.99 -38.91
C LEU A 16 15.85 71.76 -37.76
N SER A 17 16.62 72.57 -37.03
CA SER A 17 16.35 74.00 -36.78
C SER A 17 17.21 74.51 -35.62
N ARG A 18 17.88 75.64 -35.82
CA ARG A 18 18.64 76.37 -34.79
C ARG A 18 17.65 76.98 -33.80
N GLN A 19 17.63 76.57 -32.53
CA GLN A 19 17.44 77.43 -31.34
C GLN A 19 17.97 76.73 -30.07
N ASN A 20 18.61 77.51 -29.19
CA ASN A 20 19.11 77.11 -27.87
C ASN A 20 18.08 76.35 -27.05
N PHE A 21 18.38 75.10 -26.67
CA PHE A 21 17.70 74.42 -25.56
C PHE A 21 18.74 73.58 -24.80
N GLN A 22 18.86 73.86 -23.49
CA GLN A 22 19.68 73.10 -22.56
C GLN A 22 19.25 71.63 -22.59
N ARG A 23 20.19 70.71 -22.83
CA ARG A 23 19.93 69.27 -22.83
C ARG A 23 19.64 68.83 -21.39
N PRO A 24 18.45 68.31 -21.04
CA PRO A 24 18.30 67.60 -19.78
C PRO A 24 19.18 66.34 -19.84
N ALA A 25 20.00 66.14 -18.82
CA ALA A 25 20.73 64.90 -18.65
C ALA A 25 19.72 63.77 -18.43
N LEU A 26 19.52 62.92 -19.45
CA LEU A 26 18.76 61.69 -19.31
C LEU A 26 19.52 60.76 -18.35
N ARG A 27 19.09 60.68 -17.10
CA ARG A 27 19.48 59.60 -16.19
C ARG A 27 18.84 58.32 -16.70
N ALA A 28 19.65 57.44 -17.28
CA ALA A 28 19.25 56.06 -17.52
C ALA A 28 19.19 55.32 -16.18
N GLU A 29 17.99 55.06 -15.68
CA GLU A 29 17.76 54.12 -14.59
C GLU A 29 17.75 52.70 -15.16
N CYS A 30 18.88 52.00 -15.08
CA CYS A 30 18.93 50.56 -15.33
C CYS A 30 18.15 49.84 -14.23
N ARG A 31 16.93 49.36 -14.55
CA ARG A 31 16.16 48.45 -13.70
C ARG A 31 16.79 47.06 -13.75
N PRO A 32 17.16 46.43 -12.62
CA PRO A 32 17.76 45.11 -12.64
C PRO A 32 16.72 44.04 -13.01
N GLU A 33 16.89 43.43 -14.19
CA GLU A 33 16.07 42.36 -14.77
C GLU A 33 16.15 41.01 -14.00
N GLY A 34 16.89 40.93 -12.89
CA GLY A 34 17.32 39.65 -12.28
C GLY A 34 16.41 39.06 -11.20
N ARG A 35 15.40 39.79 -10.69
CA ARG A 35 14.62 39.36 -9.51
C ARG A 35 13.37 38.53 -9.87
N ARG A 36 12.86 38.60 -11.09
CA ARG A 36 11.62 37.88 -11.48
C ARG A 36 11.86 36.42 -11.84
N THR A 37 12.99 36.12 -12.46
CA THR A 37 13.37 34.77 -12.90
C THR A 37 13.72 33.85 -11.73
N GLN A 38 14.31 34.39 -10.66
CA GLN A 38 14.66 33.61 -9.46
C GLN A 38 13.43 33.17 -8.64
N PHE A 39 12.41 34.03 -8.51
CA PHE A 39 11.17 33.68 -7.81
C PHE A 39 10.37 32.61 -8.55
N LEU A 40 10.29 32.70 -9.89
CA LEU A 40 9.60 31.70 -10.72
C LEU A 40 10.29 30.33 -10.65
N ALA A 41 11.62 30.27 -10.67
CA ALA A 41 12.36 29.03 -10.52
C ALA A 41 12.16 28.39 -9.14
N PHE A 42 12.09 29.20 -8.07
CA PHE A 42 11.87 28.71 -6.70
C PHE A 42 10.45 28.18 -6.48
N VAL A 43 9.44 28.84 -7.05
CA VAL A 43 8.03 28.39 -7.03
C VAL A 43 7.86 27.10 -7.82
N LEU A 44 8.52 26.98 -8.98
CA LEU A 44 8.48 25.76 -9.79
C LEU A 44 9.15 24.57 -9.09
N LEU A 45 10.28 24.79 -8.40
CA LEU A 45 10.96 23.77 -7.59
C LEU A 45 10.11 23.32 -6.39
N LEU A 46 9.41 24.23 -5.73
CA LEU A 46 8.51 23.90 -4.61
C LEU A 46 7.28 23.09 -5.08
N ALA A 47 6.72 23.42 -6.26
CA ALA A 47 5.61 22.67 -6.84
C ALA A 47 5.97 21.22 -7.22
N VAL A 48 7.18 20.97 -7.73
CA VAL A 48 7.66 19.61 -8.04
C VAL A 48 7.89 18.79 -6.78
N ALA A 49 8.41 19.40 -5.70
CA ALA A 49 8.60 18.72 -4.42
C ALA A 49 7.28 18.28 -3.77
N LEU A 50 6.22 19.09 -3.85
CA LEU A 50 4.90 18.77 -3.28
C LEU A 50 4.15 17.68 -4.06
N ALA A 51 4.39 17.54 -5.37
CA ALA A 51 3.74 16.52 -6.20
C ALA A 51 4.32 15.10 -6.01
N SER A 52 5.46 14.97 -5.33
CA SER A 52 6.21 13.70 -5.21
C SER A 52 5.73 12.78 -4.07
N ALA A 53 4.83 13.25 -3.20
CA ALA A 53 4.43 12.52 -1.98
C ALA A 53 3.22 11.58 -2.13
N THR A 54 2.59 11.50 -3.31
CA THR A 54 1.30 10.79 -3.50
C THR A 54 1.44 9.26 -3.67
N TRP A 55 2.65 8.72 -3.86
CA TRP A 55 2.84 7.34 -4.30
C TRP A 55 2.94 6.28 -3.19
N ALA A 56 2.83 6.66 -1.92
CA ALA A 56 3.09 5.77 -0.78
C ALA A 56 1.99 5.71 0.30
N GLN A 57 0.85 6.39 0.10
CA GLN A 57 -0.20 6.35 1.12
C GLN A 57 -0.97 5.02 1.02
N PRO A 58 -1.04 4.21 2.09
CA PRO A 58 -1.79 2.96 2.08
C PRO A 58 -3.30 3.24 2.17
N ASN A 59 -3.92 3.65 1.07
CA ASN A 59 -5.34 4.01 1.02
C ASN A 59 -6.22 2.97 0.28
N ARG A 60 -5.67 1.79 -0.02
CA ARG A 60 -6.37 0.70 -0.70
C ARG A 60 -6.89 -0.31 0.32
N PRO A 61 -8.05 -0.93 0.07
CA PRO A 61 -8.59 -1.96 0.95
C PRO A 61 -7.67 -3.18 1.03
N ILE A 62 -7.75 -3.87 2.17
CA ILE A 62 -7.13 -5.18 2.38
C ILE A 62 -8.26 -6.19 2.42
N TYR A 63 -8.16 -7.21 1.57
CA TYR A 63 -9.21 -8.21 1.44
C TYR A 63 -8.81 -9.46 2.23
N PRO A 64 -9.50 -9.83 3.30
CA PRO A 64 -9.34 -11.15 3.88
C PRO A 64 -9.93 -12.19 2.91
N VAL A 65 -9.35 -13.39 2.89
CA VAL A 65 -9.74 -14.47 1.99
C VAL A 65 -9.94 -15.74 2.80
N TYR A 66 -11.14 -16.31 2.70
CA TYR A 66 -11.35 -17.69 3.09
C TYR A 66 -10.91 -18.58 1.92
N GLU A 67 -9.81 -19.30 2.10
CA GLU A 67 -9.23 -20.16 1.07
C GLU A 67 -9.96 -21.51 0.99
N GLY A 68 -10.63 -21.90 2.06
CA GLY A 68 -11.36 -23.16 2.20
C GLY A 68 -10.94 -23.93 3.46
N TYR A 69 -11.24 -25.23 3.46
CA TYR A 69 -10.94 -26.10 4.59
C TYR A 69 -10.33 -27.44 4.16
N VAL A 70 -9.68 -28.09 5.12
CA VAL A 70 -9.11 -29.43 4.99
C VAL A 70 -9.70 -30.30 6.09
N LEU A 71 -10.27 -31.45 5.73
CA LEU A 71 -10.81 -32.43 6.67
C LEU A 71 -9.71 -33.43 7.08
N ASN A 72 -9.66 -33.77 8.36
CA ASN A 72 -8.76 -34.76 8.94
C ASN A 72 -9.43 -36.11 9.16
N GLU A 73 -8.61 -37.15 9.31
CA GLU A 73 -9.10 -38.53 9.49
C GLU A 73 -9.83 -38.71 10.83
N ASP A 74 -9.45 -37.90 11.82
CA ASP A 74 -10.11 -37.81 13.13
C ASP A 74 -11.44 -37.04 13.08
N GLY A 75 -11.88 -36.56 11.91
CA GLY A 75 -13.12 -35.80 11.74
C GLY A 75 -13.01 -34.31 12.06
N THR A 76 -11.84 -33.84 12.53
CA THR A 76 -11.58 -32.41 12.71
C THR A 76 -11.39 -31.72 11.36
N ALA A 77 -11.56 -30.40 11.33
CA ALA A 77 -11.30 -29.60 10.14
C ALA A 77 -10.31 -28.48 10.44
N VAL A 78 -9.50 -28.12 9.44
CA VAL A 78 -8.64 -26.95 9.47
C VAL A 78 -9.15 -25.94 8.47
N LEU A 79 -9.61 -24.78 8.94
CA LEU A 79 -9.93 -23.65 8.08
C LEU A 79 -8.64 -22.93 7.68
N VAL A 80 -8.56 -22.48 6.44
CA VAL A 80 -7.40 -21.79 5.90
C VAL A 80 -7.80 -20.39 5.46
N PHE A 81 -7.11 -19.39 6.01
CA PHE A 81 -7.30 -17.99 5.66
C PHE A 81 -6.04 -17.37 5.05
N GLY A 82 -6.28 -16.41 4.16
CA GLY A 82 -5.30 -15.58 3.49
C GLY A 82 -5.75 -14.12 3.48
N TYR A 83 -4.98 -13.26 2.84
CA TYR A 83 -5.41 -11.90 2.51
C TYR A 83 -4.74 -11.38 1.24
N TYR A 84 -5.28 -10.29 0.70
CA TYR A 84 -4.62 -9.49 -0.32
C TYR A 84 -4.56 -8.03 0.10
N ASN A 85 -3.36 -7.54 0.41
CA ASN A 85 -3.08 -6.13 0.60
C ASN A 85 -2.78 -5.46 -0.76
N HIS A 86 -3.68 -4.58 -1.21
CA HIS A 86 -3.50 -3.81 -2.46
C HIS A 86 -2.61 -2.58 -2.31
N ASN A 87 -2.15 -2.28 -1.11
CA ASN A 87 -1.18 -1.23 -0.87
C ASN A 87 0.23 -1.68 -1.28
N SER A 88 1.06 -0.71 -1.69
CA SER A 88 2.46 -0.96 -2.04
C SER A 88 3.38 -1.10 -0.81
N VAL A 89 2.83 -0.90 0.38
CA VAL A 89 3.53 -0.94 1.67
C VAL A 89 2.76 -1.81 2.67
N ALA A 90 3.47 -2.30 3.68
CA ALA A 90 2.85 -3.02 4.79
C ALA A 90 1.89 -2.11 5.56
N VAL A 91 0.81 -2.69 6.06
CA VAL A 91 -0.20 -2.00 6.86
C VAL A 91 -0.35 -2.72 8.20
N GLU A 92 -0.38 -1.97 9.29
CA GLU A 92 -0.58 -2.52 10.62
C GLU A 92 -2.02 -2.32 11.07
N ILE A 93 -2.71 -3.43 11.38
CA ILE A 93 -4.07 -3.41 11.93
C ILE A 93 -4.09 -4.37 13.14
N PRO A 94 -4.06 -3.85 14.38
CA PRO A 94 -4.15 -4.68 15.58
C PRO A 94 -5.44 -5.50 15.61
N ALA A 95 -5.40 -6.69 16.22
CA ALA A 95 -6.60 -7.49 16.41
C ALA A 95 -7.66 -6.72 17.22
N GLY A 96 -8.92 -6.77 16.78
CA GLY A 96 -10.01 -5.99 17.35
C GLY A 96 -11.14 -5.77 16.35
N GLU A 97 -11.87 -4.67 16.50
CA GLU A 97 -13.02 -4.33 15.65
C GLU A 97 -12.65 -4.24 14.16
N ALA A 98 -11.49 -3.64 13.85
CA ALA A 98 -11.00 -3.48 12.48
C ALA A 98 -10.22 -4.70 11.95
N ASN A 99 -9.98 -5.72 12.77
CA ASN A 99 -9.28 -6.95 12.40
C ASN A 99 -9.74 -8.08 13.32
N GLY A 100 -10.88 -8.67 13.00
CA GLY A 100 -11.61 -9.53 13.93
C GLY A 100 -12.33 -10.68 13.25
N PHE A 101 -12.46 -11.78 13.97
CA PHE A 101 -13.31 -12.90 13.56
C PHE A 101 -14.70 -12.85 14.20
N ASP A 102 -15.69 -13.35 13.48
CA ASP A 102 -17.02 -13.63 13.99
C ASP A 102 -17.51 -15.02 13.52
N PRO A 103 -18.15 -15.83 14.37
CA PRO A 103 -18.43 -15.61 15.79
C PRO A 103 -17.17 -15.50 16.66
N GLY A 104 -17.29 -14.79 17.78
CA GLY A 104 -16.17 -14.51 18.68
C GLY A 104 -15.46 -15.74 19.26
N PRO A 105 -14.24 -15.58 19.80
CA PRO A 105 -13.57 -14.30 20.04
C PRO A 105 -13.07 -13.62 18.75
N ALA A 106 -13.06 -12.28 18.75
CA ALA A 106 -12.57 -11.50 17.62
C ALA A 106 -11.07 -11.67 17.40
N ASN A 107 -10.30 -11.74 18.49
CA ASN A 107 -8.88 -12.07 18.43
C ASN A 107 -8.70 -13.59 18.55
N ARG A 108 -8.18 -14.18 17.48
CA ARG A 108 -7.79 -15.59 17.42
C ARG A 108 -6.30 -15.74 17.14
N GLY A 109 -5.50 -14.68 17.13
CA GLY A 109 -4.07 -14.72 16.76
C GLY A 109 -3.78 -14.48 15.28
N GLN A 110 -4.74 -13.89 14.55
CA GLN A 110 -4.54 -13.46 13.16
C GLN A 110 -3.38 -12.47 13.00
N PRO A 111 -2.80 -12.36 11.78
CA PRO A 111 -1.80 -11.36 11.48
C PRO A 111 -2.26 -9.94 11.84
N THR A 112 -1.33 -9.16 12.39
CA THR A 112 -1.52 -7.72 12.66
C THR A 112 -0.69 -6.84 11.73
N VAL A 113 0.24 -7.43 10.98
CA VAL A 113 1.03 -6.77 9.94
C VAL A 113 0.69 -7.41 8.60
N PHE A 114 0.18 -6.60 7.68
CA PHE A 114 -0.31 -7.02 6.38
C PHE A 114 0.68 -6.60 5.31
N GLU A 115 1.54 -7.51 4.88
CA GLU A 115 2.52 -7.29 3.81
C GLU A 115 1.85 -7.06 2.45
N PRO A 116 2.44 -6.26 1.54
CA PRO A 116 1.92 -6.09 0.19
C PRO A 116 1.68 -7.42 -0.54
N GLY A 117 0.67 -7.45 -1.40
CA GLY A 117 0.40 -8.61 -2.24
C GLY A 117 -0.51 -9.66 -1.60
N ARG A 118 -0.63 -10.81 -2.29
CA ARG A 118 -1.44 -11.95 -1.86
C ARG A 118 -0.62 -12.82 -0.92
N GLN A 119 -1.07 -12.91 0.32
CA GLN A 119 -0.51 -13.79 1.33
C GLN A 119 -1.50 -14.93 1.58
N ARG A 120 -1.06 -16.18 1.35
CA ARG A 120 -1.91 -17.39 1.45
C ARG A 120 -1.51 -18.21 2.66
N ASN A 121 -2.49 -18.88 3.27
CA ASN A 121 -2.27 -19.77 4.42
C ASN A 121 -1.65 -19.04 5.62
N VAL A 122 -1.99 -17.78 5.86
CA VAL A 122 -1.37 -17.02 6.95
C VAL A 122 -1.98 -17.35 8.31
N CYS A 123 -3.16 -17.97 8.29
CA CYS A 123 -3.93 -18.28 9.47
C CYS A 123 -4.67 -19.59 9.27
N LEU A 124 -4.30 -20.61 10.04
CA LEU A 124 -4.93 -21.92 10.01
C LEU A 124 -5.63 -22.13 11.34
N ILE A 125 -6.91 -22.47 11.32
CA ILE A 125 -7.73 -22.59 12.53
C ILE A 125 -8.27 -24.01 12.61
N VAL A 126 -7.93 -24.73 13.68
CA VAL A 126 -8.46 -26.08 13.92
C VAL A 126 -9.83 -25.97 14.58
N LEU A 127 -10.80 -26.65 13.98
CA LEU A 127 -12.16 -26.79 14.45
C LEU A 127 -12.41 -28.18 15.04
N PRO A 128 -13.34 -28.31 15.98
CA PRO A 128 -13.75 -29.62 16.49
C PRO A 128 -14.43 -30.45 15.39
N GLU A 129 -14.56 -31.74 15.65
CA GLU A 129 -15.39 -32.63 14.86
C GLU A 129 -16.83 -32.11 14.78
N ASN A 130 -17.48 -32.32 13.63
CA ASN A 130 -18.89 -31.95 13.39
C ASN A 130 -19.21 -30.46 13.60
N TYR A 131 -18.25 -29.56 13.33
CA TYR A 131 -18.54 -28.12 13.33
C TYR A 131 -19.52 -27.75 12.20
N GLU A 132 -20.67 -27.16 12.55
CA GLU A 132 -21.73 -26.77 11.60
C GLU A 132 -21.88 -25.24 11.46
N GLY A 133 -20.93 -24.47 11.99
CA GLY A 133 -20.96 -23.00 11.96
C GLY A 133 -20.22 -22.40 10.76
N ASN A 134 -20.18 -21.08 10.73
CA ASN A 134 -19.31 -20.30 9.85
C ASN A 134 -18.31 -19.50 10.68
N LEU A 135 -17.16 -19.17 10.11
CA LEU A 135 -16.20 -18.27 10.72
C LEU A 135 -15.76 -17.24 9.68
N ALA A 136 -16.12 -15.99 9.91
CA ALA A 136 -15.81 -14.87 9.03
C ALA A 136 -14.67 -14.03 9.61
N TRP A 137 -13.75 -13.59 8.76
CA TRP A 137 -12.70 -12.64 9.11
C TRP A 137 -12.99 -11.28 8.48
N THR A 138 -13.01 -10.23 9.28
CA THR A 138 -13.24 -8.85 8.86
C THR A 138 -11.97 -8.01 9.01
N LEU A 139 -11.68 -7.21 7.99
CA LEU A 139 -10.63 -6.20 7.96
C LEU A 139 -11.20 -4.84 7.55
N SER A 140 -10.93 -3.82 8.36
CA SER A 140 -11.38 -2.44 8.12
C SER A 140 -10.18 -1.51 8.00
N TRP A 141 -9.99 -0.93 6.81
CA TRP A 141 -8.87 -0.06 6.50
C TRP A 141 -9.22 1.01 5.47
N ALA A 142 -8.66 2.22 5.62
CA ALA A 142 -8.90 3.34 4.72
C ALA A 142 -10.39 3.65 4.45
N GLY A 143 -11.24 3.49 5.48
CA GLY A 143 -12.70 3.68 5.38
C GLY A 143 -13.42 2.61 4.57
N GLN A 144 -12.79 1.47 4.32
CA GLN A 144 -13.36 0.31 3.64
C GLN A 144 -13.30 -0.90 4.57
N GLU A 145 -14.43 -1.60 4.69
CA GLU A 145 -14.53 -2.84 5.45
C GLU A 145 -14.72 -4.00 4.48
N GLN A 146 -13.97 -5.07 4.68
CA GLN A 146 -14.02 -6.28 3.88
C GLN A 146 -14.13 -7.49 4.80
N THR A 147 -15.06 -8.39 4.49
CA THR A 147 -15.30 -9.61 5.27
C THR A 147 -15.24 -10.81 4.33
N THR A 148 -14.69 -11.92 4.81
CA THR A 148 -14.74 -13.19 4.06
C THR A 148 -16.19 -13.64 3.84
N THR A 149 -16.41 -14.56 2.91
CA THR A 149 -17.77 -15.05 2.64
C THR A 149 -18.43 -15.62 3.89
N GLU A 150 -19.75 -15.48 3.98
CA GLU A 150 -20.57 -16.05 5.07
C GLU A 150 -20.50 -17.58 5.14
N ARG A 151 -19.89 -18.24 4.15
CA ARG A 151 -19.65 -19.70 4.10
C ARG A 151 -18.25 -20.09 4.60
N GLY A 152 -17.66 -19.31 5.50
CA GLY A 152 -16.37 -19.59 6.14
C GLY A 152 -16.33 -20.85 7.02
N GLY A 153 -17.31 -21.75 6.89
CA GLY A 153 -17.38 -23.07 7.53
C GLY A 153 -17.00 -24.20 6.57
N VAL A 154 -17.44 -25.42 6.89
CA VAL A 154 -17.08 -26.65 6.16
C VAL A 154 -18.06 -27.01 5.03
N ASP A 155 -18.36 -26.05 4.14
CA ASP A 155 -19.18 -26.29 2.93
C ASP A 155 -18.33 -27.07 1.89
N PRO A 156 -18.78 -28.26 1.40
CA PRO A 156 -18.03 -29.08 0.44
C PRO A 156 -17.53 -28.36 -0.82
N LEU A 157 -18.16 -27.24 -1.22
CA LEU A 157 -17.69 -26.41 -2.33
C LEU A 157 -16.34 -25.73 -2.09
N TYR A 158 -15.91 -25.64 -0.83
CA TYR A 158 -14.66 -25.03 -0.39
C TYR A 158 -13.68 -26.07 0.17
N LEU A 159 -13.90 -27.35 -0.13
CA LEU A 159 -12.94 -28.40 0.21
C LEU A 159 -11.65 -28.17 -0.58
N ILE A 160 -10.54 -28.05 0.15
CA ILE A 160 -9.23 -27.90 -0.47
C ILE A 160 -8.72 -29.30 -0.86
N GLU A 161 -8.52 -29.49 -2.16
CA GLU A 161 -8.00 -30.74 -2.72
C GLU A 161 -6.54 -31.01 -2.33
N ASN A 162 -6.19 -32.29 -2.34
CA ASN A 162 -4.90 -32.82 -1.85
C ASN A 162 -3.67 -32.43 -2.68
N ILE A 163 -3.87 -31.77 -3.83
CA ILE A 163 -2.80 -31.30 -4.72
C ILE A 163 -2.24 -29.93 -4.32
N SER A 164 -2.90 -29.22 -3.39
CA SER A 164 -2.55 -27.85 -3.05
C SER A 164 -1.54 -27.75 -1.90
N LEU A 165 -0.69 -26.72 -1.92
CA LEU A 165 0.19 -26.41 -0.78
C LEU A 165 -0.59 -26.13 0.50
N ALA A 166 -1.79 -25.54 0.38
CA ALA A 166 -2.70 -25.28 1.50
C ALA A 166 -3.07 -26.59 2.20
N TYR A 167 -3.42 -27.62 1.43
CA TYR A 167 -3.70 -28.95 1.95
C TYR A 167 -2.51 -29.53 2.73
N HIS A 168 -1.32 -29.54 2.12
CA HIS A 168 -0.14 -30.10 2.77
C HIS A 168 0.23 -29.37 4.06
N ARG A 169 0.08 -28.04 4.12
CA ARG A 169 0.34 -27.26 5.34
C ARG A 169 -0.69 -27.54 6.42
N ALA A 170 -1.97 -27.60 6.07
CA ALA A 170 -3.02 -27.96 7.02
C ALA A 170 -2.79 -29.36 7.62
N LYS A 171 -2.32 -30.30 6.80
CA LYS A 171 -1.97 -31.66 7.25
C LYS A 171 -0.74 -31.77 8.14
N GLN A 172 0.08 -30.73 8.24
CA GLN A 172 1.22 -30.68 9.16
C GLN A 172 0.83 -30.18 10.57
N ILE A 173 -0.38 -29.66 10.76
CA ILE A 173 -0.85 -29.23 12.06
C ILE A 173 -1.20 -30.45 12.90
N ASP A 174 -0.57 -30.57 14.07
CA ASP A 174 -0.97 -31.54 15.07
C ASP A 174 -2.29 -31.12 15.71
N THR A 175 -3.38 -31.75 15.26
CA THR A 175 -4.72 -31.48 15.75
C THR A 175 -4.91 -31.93 17.19
N THR A 176 -4.05 -32.77 17.78
CA THR A 176 -4.24 -33.22 19.16
C THR A 176 -3.74 -32.21 20.19
N THR A 177 -2.73 -31.43 19.82
CA THR A 177 -2.08 -30.46 20.71
C THR A 177 -2.42 -29.01 20.40
N THR A 178 -2.85 -28.71 19.17
CA THR A 178 -3.20 -27.35 18.75
C THR A 178 -4.51 -26.88 19.38
N GLU A 179 -4.46 -25.71 20.04
CA GLU A 179 -5.63 -25.06 20.59
C GLU A 179 -6.69 -24.77 19.51
N ARG A 180 -7.94 -25.11 19.82
CA ARG A 180 -9.06 -24.96 18.89
C ARG A 180 -9.46 -23.50 18.74
N GLY A 181 -9.86 -23.13 17.53
CA GLY A 181 -10.34 -21.77 17.27
C GLY A 181 -9.24 -20.70 17.33
N VAL A 182 -7.99 -21.08 17.49
CA VAL A 182 -6.83 -20.19 17.44
C VAL A 182 -6.14 -20.33 16.09
N CYS A 183 -5.78 -19.19 15.54
CA CYS A 183 -5.02 -19.01 14.33
C CYS A 183 -3.56 -19.41 14.58
N VAL A 184 -3.12 -20.47 13.91
CA VAL A 184 -1.70 -20.82 13.86
C VAL A 184 -1.11 -20.38 12.53
N ALA A 185 0.03 -19.70 12.60
CA ALA A 185 0.83 -19.45 11.42
C ALA A 185 1.38 -20.81 10.92
N PRO A 186 1.41 -21.04 9.60
CA PRO A 186 2.00 -22.25 9.07
C PRO A 186 3.48 -22.30 9.45
N PRO A 187 4.04 -23.49 9.70
CA PRO A 187 5.48 -23.62 9.87
C PRO A 187 6.21 -23.03 8.64
N PRO A 188 7.38 -22.41 8.83
CA PRO A 188 8.16 -21.90 7.72
C PRO A 188 8.37 -23.03 6.71
N SER A 189 8.24 -22.72 5.42
CA SER A 189 8.55 -23.70 4.37
C SER A 189 9.92 -24.30 4.66
N PRO A 190 10.11 -25.64 4.61
CA PRO A 190 11.45 -26.19 4.68
C PRO A 190 12.24 -25.55 3.56
N THR A 191 13.23 -24.74 3.92
CA THR A 191 14.10 -24.08 2.97
C THR A 191 14.86 -25.16 2.22
N GLY A 192 14.36 -25.52 1.04
CA GLY A 192 15.12 -26.24 0.04
C GLY A 192 16.20 -25.31 -0.50
N SER A 193 17.29 -25.16 0.26
CA SER A 193 18.65 -24.73 -0.12
C SER A 193 19.38 -24.26 1.14
N GLU A 194 19.86 -25.21 1.93
CA GLU A 194 21.15 -25.00 2.60
C GLU A 194 22.22 -25.36 1.55
N PRO A 195 23.23 -24.51 1.29
CA PRO A 195 24.22 -24.73 0.25
C PRO A 195 25.09 -25.97 0.49
#